data_AF-A0A077ZNN0-F1
#
_entry.id   AF-A0A077ZNN0-F1
#
_cell.length_a   1.000
_cell.length_b   1.000
_cell.length_c   1.000
_cell.angle_alpha   90.00
_cell.angle_beta   90.00
_cell.angle_gamma   90.00
#
_symmetry.space_group_name_H-M   'P 1'
#
loop_
_entity.id
_entity.type
_entity.pdbx_description
1 polymer ?
#
loop_
_entity_poly.entity_id
_entity_poly.type
_entity_poly.pdbx_seq_one_letter_code
_entity_poly.pdbx_strand_id
1 'polypeptide(L)'
;MLKNILLLASLVGQAFSAKTDFPEFDIFHANCAMEVTYPSQTCQQAFTAVEKTIREFNPEPDANGIYALKESADTDYIWTTRTTPVKKYIDDIIFEFKQQGANCIVSSKSRSQTFSIYDYETNYCNIYNVHRYIGGFTNLKTSQCRYEPSDPVERCKIY
;
A
#
# COMPACT_ATOMS: atom_id res chain seq x y z
N MET A 1 31.18 -14.70 52.39
CA MET A 1 29.78 -14.54 51.94
C MET A 1 29.80 -13.88 50.57
N LEU A 2 29.75 -14.65 49.47
CA LEU A 2 29.59 -14.11 48.13
C LEU A 2 28.10 -14.09 47.80
N LYS A 3 27.55 -12.89 47.57
CA LYS A 3 26.17 -12.69 47.14
C LYS A 3 26.13 -12.85 45.61
N ASN A 4 25.58 -13.95 45.13
CA ASN A 4 25.27 -14.14 43.71
C ASN A 4 24.19 -13.13 43.30
N ILE A 5 24.56 -12.15 42.48
CA ILE A 5 23.61 -11.27 41.81
C ILE A 5 23.16 -12.00 40.53
N LEU A 6 21.95 -12.58 40.55
CA LEU A 6 21.28 -12.99 39.33
C LEU A 6 20.75 -11.73 38.63
N LEU A 7 21.38 -11.36 37.51
CA LEU A 7 20.81 -10.44 36.54
C LEU A 7 19.76 -11.19 35.71
N LEU A 8 18.48 -10.97 36.02
CA LEU A 8 17.37 -11.33 35.15
C LEU A 8 17.35 -10.34 33.98
N ALA A 9 17.88 -10.73 32.83
CA ALA A 9 17.68 -10.01 31.58
C ALA A 9 16.23 -10.24 31.12
N SER A 10 15.38 -9.24 31.31
CA SER A 10 14.05 -9.20 30.71
C SER A 10 14.18 -9.02 29.19
N LEU A 11 13.96 -10.10 28.44
CA LEU A 11 13.74 -10.04 27.00
C LEU A 11 12.39 -9.37 26.75
N VAL A 12 12.41 -8.07 26.51
CA VAL A 12 11.26 -7.38 25.91
C VAL A 12 11.24 -7.82 24.44
N GLY A 13 10.34 -8.74 24.11
CA GLY A 13 10.06 -9.10 22.72
C GLY A 13 9.53 -7.87 22.01
N GLN A 14 10.33 -7.29 21.10
CA GLN A 14 9.83 -6.28 20.19
C GLN A 14 8.86 -6.98 19.23
N ALA A 15 7.59 -6.59 19.27
CA ALA A 15 6.63 -7.01 18.26
C ALA A 15 7.06 -6.34 16.94
N PHE A 16 7.64 -7.12 16.04
CA PHE A 16 7.89 -6.67 14.68
C PHE A 16 6.55 -6.69 13.94
N SER A 17 6.11 -5.53 13.48
CA SER A 17 4.94 -5.43 12.60
C SER A 17 5.27 -6.10 11.26
N ALA A 18 4.30 -6.85 10.75
CA ALA A 18 4.46 -7.71 9.59
C ALA A 18 3.37 -7.40 8.55
N LYS A 19 3.64 -7.71 7.28
CA LYS A 19 2.61 -7.60 6.22
C LYS A 19 1.32 -8.37 6.51
N THR A 20 1.39 -9.40 7.37
CA THR A 20 0.22 -10.17 7.83
C THR A 20 -0.70 -9.38 8.75
N ASP A 21 -0.22 -8.28 9.31
CA ASP A 21 -0.99 -7.39 10.18
C ASP A 21 -1.86 -6.42 9.37
N PHE A 22 -1.70 -6.37 8.04
CA PHE A 22 -2.58 -5.62 7.17
C PHE A 22 -4.03 -6.13 7.32
N PRO A 23 -5.02 -5.23 7.54
CA PRO A 23 -6.39 -5.65 7.82
C PRO A 23 -7.01 -6.42 6.66
N GLU A 24 -7.62 -7.57 6.99
CA GLU A 24 -8.36 -8.37 6.01
C GLU A 24 -9.54 -7.57 5.41
N PHE A 25 -9.87 -7.87 4.16
CA PHE A 25 -11.04 -7.31 3.50
C PHE A 25 -12.32 -7.87 4.08
N ASP A 26 -13.33 -7.02 4.21
CA ASP A 26 -14.63 -7.39 4.73
C ASP A 26 -15.74 -6.55 4.08
N ILE A 27 -17.00 -6.89 4.35
CA ILE A 27 -18.15 -6.24 3.71
C ILE A 27 -18.49 -4.85 4.26
N PHE A 28 -17.84 -4.42 5.33
CA PHE A 28 -18.11 -3.17 6.05
C PHE A 28 -17.10 -2.05 5.71
N HIS A 29 -16.01 -2.38 5.02
CA HIS A 29 -14.98 -1.45 4.62
C HIS A 29 -14.79 -1.50 3.12
N ALA A 30 -14.72 -0.31 2.50
CA ALA A 30 -14.39 -0.18 1.11
C ALA A 30 -12.97 -0.72 0.90
N ASN A 31 -12.80 -1.53 -0.14
CA ASN A 31 -11.54 -2.16 -0.45
C ASN A 31 -11.37 -2.45 -1.94
N CYS A 32 -10.11 -2.63 -2.34
CA CYS A 32 -9.73 -3.08 -3.67
C CYS A 32 -8.33 -3.73 -3.62
N ALA A 33 -8.13 -4.80 -4.38
CA ALA A 33 -6.82 -5.38 -4.63
C ALA A 33 -6.45 -5.25 -6.11
N MET A 34 -5.18 -4.96 -6.36
CA MET A 34 -4.60 -4.76 -7.69
C MET A 34 -3.30 -5.54 -7.80
N GLU A 35 -3.04 -6.13 -8.96
CA GLU A 35 -1.75 -6.72 -9.29
C GLU A 35 -1.25 -6.07 -10.59
N VAL A 36 0.01 -5.68 -10.63
CA VAL A 36 0.69 -5.20 -11.84
C VAL A 36 2.03 -5.88 -12.02
N THR A 37 2.51 -5.91 -13.26
CA THR A 37 3.86 -6.40 -13.60
C THR A 37 4.73 -5.25 -14.09
N TYR A 38 5.88 -5.03 -13.46
CA TYR A 38 6.96 -4.21 -14.00
C TYR A 38 7.92 -5.09 -14.82
N PRO A 39 7.85 -5.06 -16.15
CA PRO A 39 8.68 -5.91 -17.00
C PRO A 39 10.14 -5.48 -16.96
N SER A 40 11.06 -6.44 -16.96
CA SER A 40 12.52 -6.19 -16.99
C SER A 40 13.01 -5.26 -15.88
N GLN A 41 12.38 -5.31 -14.71
CA GLN A 41 12.76 -4.57 -13.51
C GLN A 41 12.90 -5.52 -12.32
N THR A 42 13.90 -5.28 -11.48
CA THR A 42 14.03 -5.97 -10.20
C THR A 42 13.01 -5.41 -9.20
N CYS A 43 12.61 -6.22 -8.23
CA CYS A 43 11.74 -5.72 -7.16
C CYS A 43 12.42 -4.68 -6.28
N GLN A 44 13.75 -4.61 -6.23
CA GLN A 44 14.42 -3.47 -5.61
C GLN A 44 14.13 -2.17 -6.35
N GLN A 45 14.17 -2.17 -7.70
CA GLN A 45 13.87 -0.98 -8.49
C GLN A 45 12.41 -0.55 -8.31
N ALA A 46 11.47 -1.51 -8.38
CA ALA A 46 10.06 -1.25 -8.17
C ALA A 46 9.77 -0.76 -6.74
N PHE A 47 10.37 -1.39 -5.72
CA PHE A 47 10.25 -0.98 -4.32
C PHE A 47 10.71 0.46 -4.12
N THR A 48 11.92 0.79 -4.56
CA THR A 48 12.47 2.14 -4.44
C THR A 48 11.60 3.17 -5.15
N ALA A 49 11.05 2.84 -6.32
CA ALA A 49 10.15 3.73 -7.05
C ALA A 49 8.81 3.95 -6.33
N VAL A 50 8.22 2.89 -5.76
CA VAL A 50 6.99 2.96 -4.96
C VAL A 50 7.22 3.77 -3.69
N GLU A 51 8.28 3.48 -2.93
CA GLU A 51 8.59 4.20 -1.70
C GLU A 51 8.82 5.69 -1.97
N LYS A 52 9.61 6.01 -3.00
CA LYS A 52 9.85 7.40 -3.43
C LYS A 52 8.54 8.10 -3.77
N THR A 53 7.68 7.47 -4.56
CA THR A 53 6.39 8.04 -4.97
C THR A 53 5.49 8.31 -3.77
N ILE A 54 5.37 7.35 -2.85
CA ILE A 54 4.60 7.49 -1.60
C ILE A 54 5.10 8.69 -0.77
N ARG A 55 6.42 8.86 -0.65
CA ARG A 55 7.02 9.98 0.11
C ARG A 55 6.80 11.34 -0.57
N GLU A 56 6.68 11.38 -1.89
CA GLU A 56 6.45 12.61 -2.66
C GLU A 56 4.96 13.00 -2.73
N PHE A 57 4.03 12.06 -2.55
CA PHE A 57 2.59 12.30 -2.60
C PHE A 57 2.06 12.98 -1.33
N ASN A 58 2.51 14.21 -1.10
CA ASN A 58 2.08 15.06 0.00
C ASN A 58 2.00 16.55 -0.43
N PRO A 59 1.00 16.94 -1.25
CA PRO A 59 -0.08 16.11 -1.77
C PRO A 59 0.27 15.38 -3.08
N GLU A 60 -0.47 14.30 -3.35
CA GLU A 60 -0.53 13.64 -4.65
C GLU A 60 -0.91 14.65 -5.77
N PRO A 61 -0.25 14.63 -6.94
CA PRO A 61 -0.42 15.67 -7.97
C PRO A 61 -1.83 15.85 -8.53
N ASP A 62 -2.57 14.75 -8.74
CA ASP A 62 -3.87 14.80 -9.42
C ASP A 62 -5.03 14.90 -8.40
N ALA A 63 -5.19 13.88 -7.56
CA ALA A 63 -6.32 13.76 -6.63
C ALA A 63 -6.09 14.43 -5.26
N ASN A 64 -4.92 15.04 -5.04
CA ASN A 64 -4.58 15.77 -3.82
C ASN A 64 -4.64 14.96 -2.50
N GLY A 65 -4.64 13.62 -2.58
CA GLY A 65 -4.51 12.76 -1.41
C GLY A 65 -3.14 12.89 -0.75
N ILE A 66 -3.07 12.71 0.56
CA ILE A 66 -1.80 12.75 1.30
C ILE A 66 -1.42 11.33 1.70
N TYR A 67 -0.28 10.87 1.22
CA TYR A 67 0.28 9.57 1.57
C TYR A 67 1.27 9.71 2.71
N ALA A 68 1.26 8.74 3.62
CA ALA A 68 2.21 8.68 4.73
C ALA A 68 2.72 7.25 4.90
N LEU A 69 4.05 7.08 4.85
CA LEU A 69 4.66 5.78 5.10
C LEU A 69 4.42 5.37 6.56
N LYS A 70 3.84 4.19 6.78
CA LYS A 70 3.71 3.60 8.13
C LYS A 70 4.91 2.73 8.44
N GLU A 71 5.21 1.81 7.51
CA GLU A 71 6.31 0.86 7.63
C GLU A 71 6.70 0.29 6.27
N SER A 72 7.88 -0.32 6.22
CA SER A 72 8.40 -1.00 5.04
C SER A 72 9.44 -2.02 5.47
N ALA A 73 9.51 -3.15 4.78
CA ALA A 73 10.50 -4.20 5.03
C ALA A 73 11.24 -4.55 3.74
N ASP A 74 12.10 -3.64 3.27
CA ASP A 74 12.88 -3.77 2.02
C ASP A 74 12.01 -4.36 0.88
N THR A 75 12.53 -5.26 0.05
CA THR A 75 11.77 -5.83 -1.09
C THR A 75 10.63 -6.80 -0.72
N ASP A 76 10.18 -6.88 0.54
CA ASP A 76 8.99 -7.64 0.92
C ASP A 76 7.72 -6.80 0.75
N TYR A 77 7.61 -5.68 1.47
CA TYR A 77 6.41 -4.83 1.41
C TYR A 77 6.63 -3.37 1.83
N ILE A 78 5.70 -2.51 1.40
CA ILE A 78 5.50 -1.14 1.88
C ILE A 78 4.06 -1.01 2.37
N TRP A 79 3.87 -0.57 3.60
CA TRP A 79 2.55 -0.18 4.12
C TRP A 79 2.52 1.34 4.32
N THR A 80 1.57 1.98 3.66
CA THR A 80 1.29 3.42 3.76
C THR A 80 -0.18 3.67 4.09
N THR A 81 -0.51 4.87 4.54
CA THR A 81 -1.88 5.37 4.49
C THR A 81 -2.05 6.40 3.40
N ARG A 82 -3.29 6.59 2.93
CA ARG A 82 -3.69 7.78 2.19
C ARG A 82 -4.85 8.48 2.89
N THR A 83 -4.74 9.79 3.06
CA THR A 83 -5.81 10.65 3.57
C THR A 83 -6.45 11.42 2.42
N THR A 84 -7.77 11.30 2.24
CA THR A 84 -8.53 12.05 1.23
C THR A 84 -8.48 13.57 1.48
N PRO A 85 -8.47 14.42 0.43
CA PRO A 85 -8.23 15.86 0.58
C PRO A 85 -9.32 16.60 1.37
N VAL A 86 -10.59 16.25 1.17
CA VAL A 86 -11.73 17.01 1.71
C VAL A 86 -12.25 16.40 3.01
N LYS A 87 -12.71 15.14 2.96
CA LYS A 87 -13.39 14.48 4.09
C LYS A 87 -12.44 13.83 5.10
N LYS A 88 -11.14 13.77 4.79
CA LYS A 88 -10.08 13.21 5.64
C LYS A 88 -10.32 11.74 6.03
N TYR A 89 -11.01 10.97 5.20
CA TYR A 89 -11.00 9.51 5.30
C TYR A 89 -9.60 8.98 5.06
N ILE A 90 -9.24 7.93 5.81
CA ILE A 90 -7.93 7.30 5.77
C ILE A 90 -8.10 5.86 5.28
N ASP A 91 -7.34 5.52 4.25
CA ASP A 91 -7.21 4.14 3.76
C ASP A 91 -5.82 3.61 4.12
N ASP A 92 -5.77 2.37 4.59
CA ASP A 92 -4.53 1.60 4.63
C ASP A 92 -4.24 1.04 3.23
N ILE A 93 -2.99 1.12 2.80
CA ILE A 93 -2.52 0.62 1.51
C ILE A 93 -1.23 -0.18 1.74
N ILE A 94 -1.19 -1.42 1.24
CA ILE A 94 0.03 -2.23 1.22
C ILE A 94 0.42 -2.57 -0.22
N PHE A 95 1.71 -2.51 -0.50
CA PHE A 95 2.34 -2.95 -1.74
C PHE A 95 3.29 -4.10 -1.38
N GLU A 96 3.06 -5.28 -1.92
CA GLU A 96 3.87 -6.49 -1.72
C GLU A 96 4.62 -6.82 -3.02
N PHE A 97 5.91 -7.12 -2.92
CA PHE A 97 6.78 -7.27 -4.09
C PHE A 97 7.21 -8.73 -4.25
N LYS A 98 7.17 -9.24 -5.48
CA LYS A 98 7.57 -10.61 -5.79
C LYS A 98 8.37 -10.67 -7.09
N GLN A 99 9.63 -11.05 -6.98
CA GLN A 99 10.49 -11.24 -8.15
C GLN A 99 10.02 -12.46 -8.95
N GLN A 100 9.82 -12.28 -10.26
CA GLN A 100 9.49 -13.36 -11.19
C GLN A 100 10.38 -13.27 -12.44
N GLY A 101 11.48 -14.04 -12.44
CA GLY A 101 12.50 -13.93 -13.49
C GLY A 101 13.07 -12.52 -13.53
N ALA A 102 13.03 -11.87 -14.70
CA ALA A 102 13.46 -10.48 -14.87
C ALA A 102 12.38 -9.43 -14.52
N ASN A 103 11.17 -9.85 -14.18
CA ASN A 103 10.05 -8.96 -13.89
C ASN A 103 9.81 -8.86 -12.38
N CYS A 104 9.27 -7.73 -11.93
CA CYS A 104 8.71 -7.61 -10.60
C CYS A 104 7.18 -7.59 -10.67
N ILE A 105 6.54 -8.49 -9.93
CA ILE A 105 5.09 -8.43 -9.69
C ILE A 105 4.88 -7.62 -8.42
N VAL A 106 3.97 -6.65 -8.46
CA VAL A 106 3.53 -5.90 -7.28
C VAL A 106 2.06 -6.17 -7.07
N SER A 107 1.75 -6.79 -5.93
CA SER A 107 0.39 -7.01 -5.45
C SER A 107 0.07 -5.94 -4.41
N SER A 108 -1.01 -5.22 -4.62
CA SER A 108 -1.39 -4.06 -3.81
C SER A 108 -2.80 -4.24 -3.28
N LYS A 109 -3.03 -3.80 -2.04
CA LYS A 109 -4.35 -3.81 -1.41
C LYS A 109 -4.60 -2.46 -0.77
N SER A 110 -5.83 -1.97 -0.87
CA SER A 110 -6.30 -0.81 -0.14
C SER A 110 -7.59 -1.12 0.58
N ARG A 111 -7.72 -0.65 1.82
CA ARG A 111 -8.90 -0.80 2.65
C ARG A 111 -9.11 0.45 3.49
N SER A 112 -10.35 0.92 3.57
CA SER A 112 -10.70 2.02 4.46
C SER A 112 -10.52 1.65 5.94
N GLN A 113 -10.03 2.59 6.76
CA GLN A 113 -9.94 2.41 8.21
C GLN A 113 -11.30 2.57 8.90
N THR A 114 -12.17 3.38 8.30
CA THR A 114 -13.51 3.65 8.82
C THR A 114 -14.54 2.77 8.11
N PHE A 115 -15.65 2.49 8.81
CA PHE A 115 -16.81 1.88 8.19
C PHE A 115 -17.23 2.66 6.94
N SER A 116 -17.18 2.00 5.79
CA SER A 116 -17.50 2.59 4.50
C SER A 116 -17.95 1.49 3.54
N ILE A 117 -19.17 1.60 3.00
CA ILE A 117 -19.69 0.65 2.01
C ILE A 117 -19.54 1.21 0.58
N TYR A 118 -19.49 2.54 0.46
CA TYR A 118 -19.44 3.25 -0.82
C TYR A 118 -18.05 3.84 -1.02
N ASP A 119 -17.25 3.17 -1.86
CA ASP A 119 -15.87 3.54 -2.15
C ASP A 119 -15.76 4.72 -3.13
N TYR A 120 -16.70 4.80 -4.09
CA TYR A 120 -16.60 5.70 -5.24
C TYR A 120 -15.25 5.59 -5.97
N GLU A 121 -14.70 4.37 -6.03
CA GLU A 121 -13.40 4.04 -6.65
C GLU A 121 -12.16 4.53 -5.88
N THR A 122 -12.31 5.09 -4.66
CA THR A 122 -11.19 5.65 -3.89
C THR A 122 -10.10 4.61 -3.61
N ASN A 123 -10.45 3.40 -3.17
CA ASN A 123 -9.47 2.32 -2.90
C ASN A 123 -8.84 1.77 -4.18
N TYR A 124 -9.53 1.81 -5.33
CA TYR A 124 -8.89 1.51 -6.60
C TYR A 124 -7.89 2.62 -6.98
N CYS A 125 -8.34 3.87 -6.92
CA CYS A 125 -7.59 5.01 -7.42
C CYS A 125 -6.34 5.33 -6.59
N ASN A 126 -6.41 5.16 -5.27
CA ASN A 126 -5.26 5.38 -4.42
C ASN A 126 -4.11 4.38 -4.65
N ILE A 127 -4.40 3.16 -5.12
CA ILE A 127 -3.39 2.21 -5.56
C ILE A 127 -2.93 2.54 -6.98
N TYR A 128 -3.91 2.76 -7.87
CA TYR A 128 -3.68 3.00 -9.29
C TYR A 128 -2.76 4.20 -9.53
N ASN A 129 -2.98 5.31 -8.84
CA ASN A 129 -2.23 6.53 -9.09
C ASN A 129 -0.74 6.40 -8.73
N VAL A 130 -0.39 5.60 -7.70
CA VAL A 130 1.01 5.29 -7.39
C VAL A 130 1.66 4.57 -8.58
N HIS A 131 1.01 3.53 -9.11
CA HIS A 131 1.51 2.80 -10.28
C HIS A 131 1.53 3.67 -11.55
N ARG A 132 0.50 4.48 -11.77
CA ARG A 132 0.37 5.40 -12.91
C ARG A 132 1.51 6.41 -12.94
N TYR A 133 1.88 6.96 -11.79
CA TYR A 133 2.92 7.97 -11.68
C TYR A 133 4.32 7.38 -11.88
N ILE A 134 4.58 6.17 -11.38
CA ILE A 134 5.81 5.42 -11.68
C ILE A 134 5.89 5.07 -13.16
N GLY A 135 4.76 4.63 -13.74
CA GLY A 135 4.64 4.25 -15.14
C GLY A 135 5.30 2.91 -15.47
N GLY A 136 5.13 2.46 -16.72
CA GLY A 136 5.82 1.29 -17.26
C GLY A 136 5.32 -0.08 -16.77
N PHE A 137 4.31 -0.13 -15.92
CA PHE A 137 3.67 -1.39 -15.54
C PHE A 137 2.78 -1.94 -16.67
N THR A 138 2.53 -3.24 -16.61
CA THR A 138 1.69 -4.00 -17.55
C THR A 138 0.84 -5.00 -16.79
N ASN A 139 -0.06 -5.71 -17.49
CA ASN A 139 -0.87 -6.80 -16.95
C ASN A 139 -1.64 -6.42 -15.67
N LEU A 140 -2.19 -5.21 -15.62
CA LEU A 140 -3.02 -4.77 -14.50
C LEU A 140 -4.23 -5.71 -14.38
N LYS A 141 -4.39 -6.28 -13.19
CA LYS A 141 -5.55 -7.07 -12.81
C LYS A 141 -6.08 -6.55 -11.48
N THR A 142 -7.38 -6.59 -11.34
CA THR A 142 -8.08 -6.25 -10.11
C THR A 142 -8.74 -7.49 -9.55
N SER A 143 -8.92 -7.48 -8.23
CA SER A 143 -9.75 -8.45 -7.54
C SER A 143 -10.34 -7.81 -6.29
N GLN A 144 -11.52 -8.26 -5.89
CA GLN A 144 -12.20 -7.75 -4.70
C GLN A 144 -12.36 -6.21 -4.72
N CYS A 145 -12.46 -5.60 -5.90
CA CYS A 145 -12.76 -4.18 -6.07
C CYS A 145 -14.25 -4.06 -6.35
N ARG A 146 -15.00 -3.43 -5.44
CA ARG A 146 -16.45 -3.26 -5.64
C ARG A 146 -16.76 -2.19 -6.69
N TYR A 147 -15.87 -1.23 -6.85
CA TYR A 147 -16.00 -0.11 -7.77
C TYR A 147 -14.72 0.01 -8.58
N GLU A 148 -14.79 -0.42 -9.83
CA GLU A 148 -13.70 -0.32 -10.79
C GLU A 148 -14.08 0.72 -11.86
N PRO A 149 -13.26 1.76 -12.07
CA PRO A 149 -13.55 2.78 -13.07
C PRO A 149 -13.41 2.20 -14.48
N SER A 150 -14.34 2.54 -15.37
CA SER A 150 -14.21 2.23 -16.81
C SER A 150 -13.09 3.03 -17.48
N ASP A 151 -12.77 4.21 -16.93
CA ASP A 151 -11.64 5.05 -17.33
C ASP A 151 -10.82 5.45 -16.10
N PRO A 152 -9.89 4.60 -15.66
CA PRO A 152 -9.03 4.87 -14.52
C PRO A 152 -8.23 6.17 -14.65
N VAL A 153 -7.84 6.56 -15.87
CA VAL A 153 -6.95 7.70 -16.10
C VAL A 153 -7.66 9.00 -15.76
N GLU A 154 -8.92 9.15 -16.16
CA GLU A 154 -9.70 10.36 -15.85
C GLU A 154 -10.35 10.29 -14.48
N ARG A 155 -10.90 9.13 -14.09
CA ARG A 155 -11.61 8.99 -12.82
C ARG A 155 -10.71 9.18 -11.61
N CYS A 156 -9.50 8.61 -11.65
CA CYS A 156 -8.59 8.68 -10.51
C CYS A 156 -7.88 10.02 -10.33
N LYS A 157 -8.11 11.01 -11.21
CA LYS A 157 -7.73 12.39 -10.92
C LYS A 157 -8.66 13.06 -9.90
N ILE A 158 -9.83 12.47 -9.65
CA ILE A 158 -10.85 13.00 -8.74
C ILE A 158 -10.72 12.38 -7.35
N TYR A 159 -10.33 11.10 -7.27
CA TYR A 159 -10.44 10.26 -6.08
C TYR A 159 -9.10 9.85 -5.50
#